data_AF-A0A3Q3FNP8-F1
#
_entry.id   AF-A0A3Q3FNP8-F1
#
_cell.length_a   1.000
_cell.length_b   1.000
_cell.length_c   1.000
_cell.angle_alpha   90.00
_cell.angle_beta   90.00
_cell.angle_gamma   90.00
#
_symmetry.space_group_name_H-M   'P 1'
#
loop_
_entity.id
_entity.type
_entity.pdbx_description
1 polymer ?
#
loop_
_entity_poly.entity_id
_entity_poly.type
_entity_poly.pdbx_seq_one_letter_code
_entity_poly.pdbx_strand_id
1 'polypeptide(L)'
;MPCFMFKVACSHFRRGESRMILLSRYEEVCLEDERSFIEGEEDLEATVKAIKEASAAASGANTTSAAEVTPEAVDDFLRCFLFQMGMIETLDCYQAEWTELVQKGLLDTGRVGAVPEVYTENRRLERALKNAQREREEYREAGSSAAETLQGVRKERDLHRLQHKRVVQEKSRLIGEMKKLKGQCNDYEPEVKRMNEKYKAVLKQTMQVSLEREKLRSAQHDTPNCGLKPGHANVSSRIGKCCLSAER
;
A
#
# COMPACT_ATOMS: atom_id res chain seq x y z
N MET A 1 12.92 20.68 -22.89
CA MET A 1 13.03 22.14 -23.09
C MET A 1 12.53 22.87 -21.84
N PRO A 2 13.37 23.15 -20.83
CA PRO A 2 13.00 23.97 -19.68
C PRO A 2 13.78 25.30 -19.71
N CYS A 3 13.29 26.31 -20.42
CA CYS A 3 13.98 27.61 -20.53
C CYS A 3 13.15 28.84 -20.19
N PHE A 4 11.92 28.72 -19.68
CA PHE A 4 11.07 29.92 -19.46
C PHE A 4 10.76 30.31 -18.00
N MET A 5 11.11 29.49 -17.01
CA MET A 5 10.81 29.82 -15.60
C MET A 5 11.92 30.60 -14.87
N PHE A 6 13.09 30.81 -15.49
CA PHE A 6 14.22 31.47 -14.82
C PHE A 6 14.25 33.01 -14.97
N LYS A 7 13.37 33.60 -15.78
CA LYS A 7 13.43 35.04 -16.08
C LYS A 7 12.61 35.94 -15.15
N VAL A 8 11.70 35.39 -14.34
CA VAL A 8 10.90 36.21 -13.40
C VAL A 8 11.62 36.43 -12.06
N ALA A 9 12.56 35.56 -11.69
CA ALA A 9 13.29 35.68 -10.42
C ALA A 9 14.34 36.81 -10.39
N CYS A 10 14.75 37.35 -11.55
CA CYS A 10 15.84 38.32 -11.63
C CYS A 10 15.39 39.80 -11.51
N SER A 11 14.09 40.08 -11.48
CA SER A 11 13.57 41.46 -11.42
C SER A 11 13.33 41.98 -9.99
N HIS A 12 13.32 41.12 -8.97
CA HIS A 12 13.01 41.55 -7.60
C HIS A 12 14.24 41.89 -6.75
N PHE A 13 15.46 41.74 -7.28
CA PHE A 13 16.70 42.03 -6.57
C PHE A 13 17.10 43.52 -6.57
N ARG A 14 16.18 44.47 -6.79
CA ARG A 14 16.55 45.91 -6.84
C ARG A 14 15.75 46.90 -6.02
N ARG A 15 14.86 46.47 -5.11
CA ARG A 15 14.31 47.37 -4.08
C ARG A 15 14.23 46.64 -2.74
N GLY A 16 15.01 47.15 -1.78
CA GLY A 16 15.26 46.52 -0.49
C GLY A 16 14.11 46.65 0.50
N GLU A 17 13.01 45.93 0.26
CA GLU A 17 11.86 45.85 1.18
C GLU A 17 11.25 44.44 1.33
N SER A 18 11.93 43.37 0.88
CA SER A 18 11.34 42.02 0.89
C SER A 18 11.65 41.14 2.11
N ARG A 19 12.30 41.64 3.16
CA ARG A 19 12.66 40.79 4.31
C ARG A 19 11.57 40.64 5.37
N MET A 20 10.52 41.46 5.33
CA MET A 20 9.44 41.42 6.32
C MET A 20 8.20 40.64 5.85
N ILE A 21 8.07 40.35 4.55
CA ILE A 21 6.90 39.64 4.00
C ILE A 21 7.05 38.11 4.09
N LEU A 22 8.29 37.59 4.20
CA LEU A 22 8.52 36.14 4.27
C LEU A 22 8.29 35.51 5.66
N LEU A 23 8.18 36.32 6.72
CA LEU A 23 7.83 35.83 8.06
C LEU A 23 6.31 35.75 8.30
N SER A 24 5.51 36.46 7.50
CA SER A 24 4.04 36.42 7.60
C SER A 24 3.41 35.22 6.89
N ARG A 25 4.18 34.41 6.15
CA ARG A 25 3.67 33.20 5.47
C ARG A 25 3.91 31.90 6.25
N TYR A 26 4.46 31.99 7.46
CA TYR A 26 4.46 30.89 8.43
C TYR A 26 3.21 30.99 9.34
N GLU A 27 2.08 31.26 8.71
CA GLU A 27 0.77 31.28 9.33
C GLU A 27 0.19 29.86 9.23
N GLU A 28 0.00 29.25 10.41
CA GLU A 28 -0.85 28.09 10.70
C GLU A 28 -0.68 26.82 9.84
N VAL A 29 0.21 25.94 10.29
CA VAL A 29 -0.09 24.50 10.15
C VAL A 29 -1.06 24.16 11.30
N CYS A 30 -2.36 24.28 11.04
CA CYS A 30 -3.41 23.72 11.87
C CYS A 30 -3.08 22.26 12.17
N LEU A 31 -2.81 21.92 13.44
CA LEU A 31 -2.74 20.54 13.91
C LEU A 31 -4.15 20.01 14.20
N GLU A 32 -5.08 20.24 13.27
CA GLU A 32 -6.37 19.56 13.24
C GLU A 32 -6.34 18.55 12.11
N ASP A 33 -5.67 17.42 12.35
CA ASP A 33 -5.90 16.18 11.61
C ASP A 33 -5.70 15.00 12.57
N GLU A 34 -6.41 15.06 13.70
CA GLU A 34 -6.86 13.89 14.44
C GLU A 34 -8.02 13.17 13.72
N ARG A 35 -8.25 13.47 12.43
CA ARG A 35 -9.43 13.03 11.67
C ARG A 35 -9.09 12.53 10.27
N SER A 36 -8.34 11.43 10.19
CA SER A 36 -8.40 10.53 9.04
C SER A 36 -7.66 9.23 9.38
N PHE A 37 -8.36 8.28 10.01
CA PHE A 37 -7.92 6.88 10.06
C PHE A 37 -9.03 5.94 9.56
N ILE A 38 -9.86 6.42 8.63
CA ILE A 38 -10.87 5.62 7.94
C ILE A 38 -10.52 5.63 6.44
N GLU A 39 -9.29 5.22 6.11
CA GLU A 39 -8.86 5.08 4.71
C GLU A 39 -8.63 3.62 4.32
N GLY A 40 -9.07 2.67 5.18
CA GLY A 40 -8.87 1.23 4.97
C GLY A 40 -10.10 0.34 5.20
N GLU A 41 -11.28 0.90 5.47
CA GLU A 41 -12.50 0.11 5.69
C GLU A 41 -13.29 -0.20 4.39
N GLU A 42 -13.16 0.61 3.33
CA GLU A 42 -13.91 0.40 2.08
C GLU A 42 -13.52 -0.89 1.33
N ASP A 43 -12.24 -1.29 1.37
CA ASP A 43 -11.73 -2.45 0.62
C ASP A 43 -12.13 -3.80 1.26
N LEU A 44 -12.23 -3.84 2.59
CA LEU A 44 -12.62 -5.04 3.32
C LEU A 44 -14.11 -5.36 3.14
N GLU A 45 -14.96 -4.33 3.19
CA GLU A 45 -16.42 -4.49 3.02
C GLU A 45 -16.77 -4.97 1.60
N ALA A 46 -16.09 -4.42 0.58
CA ALA A 46 -16.23 -4.85 -0.81
C ALA A 46 -15.82 -6.32 -1.01
N THR A 47 -14.72 -6.74 -0.38
CA THR A 47 -14.22 -8.12 -0.44
C THR A 47 -15.17 -9.10 0.26
N VAL A 48 -15.70 -8.73 1.44
CA VAL A 48 -16.67 -9.55 2.18
C VAL A 48 -17.98 -9.70 1.41
N LYS A 49 -18.44 -8.65 0.74
CA LYS A 49 -19.65 -8.68 -0.10
C LYS A 49 -19.49 -9.64 -1.29
N ALA A 50 -18.35 -9.58 -1.99
CA ALA A 50 -18.06 -10.46 -3.11
C ALA A 50 -18.03 -11.95 -2.70
N ILE A 51 -17.47 -12.27 -1.52
CA ILE A 51 -17.45 -13.66 -0.99
C ILE A 51 -18.87 -14.16 -0.70
N LYS A 52 -19.73 -13.31 -0.10
CA LYS A 52 -21.14 -13.68 0.20
C LYS A 52 -21.94 -13.94 -1.08
N GLU A 53 -21.79 -13.09 -2.09
CA GLU A 53 -22.50 -13.21 -3.37
C GLU A 53 -22.09 -14.49 -4.13
N ALA A 54 -20.80 -14.85 -4.11
CA ALA A 54 -20.33 -16.11 -4.69
C ALA A 54 -20.90 -17.36 -3.98
N SER A 55 -21.05 -17.31 -2.65
CA SER A 55 -21.61 -18.43 -1.88
C SER A 55 -23.11 -18.65 -2.09
N ALA A 56 -23.86 -17.58 -2.36
CA ALA A 56 -25.30 -17.65 -2.61
C ALA A 56 -25.63 -18.27 -3.98
N ALA A 57 -24.78 -18.04 -4.99
CA ALA A 57 -24.95 -18.60 -6.33
C ALA A 57 -24.74 -20.13 -6.39
N ALA A 58 -23.98 -20.71 -5.46
CA ALA A 58 -23.65 -22.14 -5.46
C ALA A 58 -24.74 -23.05 -4.84
N SER A 59 -25.72 -22.49 -4.12
CA SER A 59 -26.72 -23.28 -3.36
C SER A 59 -27.99 -23.64 -4.16
N GLY A 60 -28.05 -23.33 -5.46
CA GLY A 60 -29.29 -23.35 -6.25
C GLY A 60 -29.64 -24.63 -7.01
N ALA A 61 -28.84 -25.69 -6.98
CA ALA A 61 -29.07 -26.86 -7.83
C ALA A 61 -28.86 -28.16 -7.06
N ASN A 62 -29.95 -28.74 -6.56
CA ASN A 62 -30.13 -30.19 -6.43
C ASN A 62 -31.57 -30.49 -6.01
N THR A 63 -32.48 -30.54 -6.99
CA THR A 63 -33.79 -31.18 -6.84
C THR A 63 -33.83 -32.34 -7.83
N THR A 64 -33.45 -33.53 -7.37
CA THR A 64 -33.57 -34.77 -8.14
C THR A 64 -35.02 -35.25 -8.05
N SER A 65 -35.78 -35.05 -9.12
CA SER A 65 -37.11 -35.62 -9.29
C SER A 65 -37.04 -37.15 -9.22
N ALA A 66 -37.77 -37.74 -8.27
CA ALA A 66 -37.97 -39.18 -8.17
C ALA A 66 -38.82 -39.66 -9.35
N ALA A 67 -38.18 -40.22 -10.38
CA ALA A 67 -38.86 -40.94 -11.45
C ALA A 67 -39.24 -42.34 -10.96
N GLU A 68 -40.48 -42.75 -11.24
CA GLU A 68 -41.00 -44.09 -10.97
C GLU A 68 -40.08 -45.15 -11.58
N VAL A 69 -39.65 -46.11 -10.76
CA VAL A 69 -38.77 -47.21 -11.16
C VAL A 69 -39.62 -48.30 -11.78
N THR A 70 -39.71 -48.31 -13.12
CA THR A 70 -40.21 -49.49 -13.84
C THR A 70 -39.21 -50.65 -13.66
N PRO A 71 -39.67 -51.89 -13.36
CA PRO A 71 -38.77 -53.02 -13.21
C PRO A 71 -37.99 -53.26 -14.51
N GLU A 72 -36.66 -53.27 -14.42
CA GLU A 72 -35.77 -53.53 -15.55
C GLU A 72 -36.02 -54.96 -16.06
N ALA A 73 -36.22 -55.10 -17.37
CA ALA A 73 -36.31 -56.41 -18.00
C ALA A 73 -34.95 -57.12 -17.87
N VAL A 74 -34.96 -58.44 -17.64
CA VAL A 74 -33.72 -59.24 -17.50
C VAL A 74 -32.78 -59.06 -18.70
N ASP A 75 -33.34 -58.92 -19.89
CA ASP A 75 -32.60 -58.68 -21.12
C ASP A 75 -31.82 -57.35 -21.12
N ASP A 76 -32.43 -56.25 -20.68
CA ASP A 76 -31.74 -54.96 -20.54
C ASP A 76 -30.65 -55.01 -19.47
N PHE A 77 -30.92 -55.70 -18.36
CA PHE A 77 -29.92 -55.92 -17.31
C PHE A 77 -28.71 -56.69 -17.82
N LEU A 78 -28.91 -57.76 -18.60
CA LEU A 78 -27.81 -58.54 -19.16
C LEU A 78 -26.98 -57.68 -20.13
N ARG A 79 -27.61 -56.88 -20.99
CA ARG A 79 -26.87 -55.93 -21.84
C ARG A 79 -26.04 -54.96 -21.02
N CYS A 80 -26.65 -54.33 -20.01
CA CYS A 80 -25.97 -53.39 -19.13
C CYS A 80 -24.83 -54.05 -18.33
N PHE A 81 -25.02 -55.28 -17.87
CA PHE A 81 -24.02 -56.05 -17.13
C PHE A 81 -22.83 -56.42 -18.02
N LEU A 82 -23.07 -57.01 -19.19
CA LEU A 82 -22.01 -57.39 -20.14
C LEU A 82 -21.20 -56.16 -20.57
N PHE A 83 -21.89 -55.03 -20.79
CA PHE A 83 -21.23 -53.76 -21.09
C PHE A 83 -20.39 -53.24 -19.91
N GLN A 84 -20.95 -53.21 -18.69
CA GLN A 84 -20.23 -52.75 -17.49
C GLN A 84 -19.02 -53.61 -17.15
N MET A 85 -19.09 -54.91 -17.42
CA MET A 85 -17.99 -55.85 -17.22
C MET A 85 -16.97 -55.84 -18.38
N GLY A 86 -17.20 -55.04 -19.43
CA GLY A 86 -16.30 -54.92 -20.58
C GLY A 86 -16.30 -56.14 -21.51
N MET A 87 -17.31 -57.01 -21.42
CA MET A 87 -17.42 -58.23 -22.22
C MET A 87 -18.14 -57.94 -23.55
N ILE A 88 -17.53 -57.09 -24.38
CA ILE A 88 -18.16 -56.51 -25.58
C ILE A 88 -18.47 -57.57 -26.64
N GLU A 89 -17.55 -58.51 -26.91
CA GLU A 89 -17.79 -59.58 -27.89
C GLU A 89 -18.95 -60.51 -27.46
N THR A 90 -19.04 -60.80 -26.16
CA THR A 90 -20.16 -61.57 -25.59
C THR A 90 -21.47 -60.81 -25.68
N LEU A 91 -21.43 -59.49 -25.49
CA LEU A 91 -22.60 -58.62 -25.67
C LEU A 91 -23.09 -58.62 -27.12
N ASP A 92 -22.19 -58.55 -28.09
CA ASP A 92 -22.54 -58.54 -29.52
C ASP A 92 -23.17 -59.87 -29.95
N CYS A 93 -22.59 -61.00 -29.54
CA CYS A 93 -23.19 -62.32 -29.77
C CYS A 93 -24.57 -62.44 -29.11
N TYR A 94 -24.69 -62.03 -27.85
CA TYR A 94 -25.96 -62.05 -27.12
C TYR A 94 -27.04 -61.21 -27.83
N GLN A 95 -26.70 -59.99 -28.31
CA GLN A 95 -27.65 -59.13 -29.02
C GLN A 95 -28.10 -59.73 -30.35
N ALA A 96 -27.18 -60.34 -31.10
CA ALA A 96 -27.49 -60.99 -32.37
C ALA A 96 -28.43 -62.20 -32.17
N GLU A 97 -28.10 -63.10 -31.24
CA GLU A 97 -28.90 -64.29 -30.93
C GLU A 97 -30.27 -63.92 -30.37
N TRP A 98 -30.34 -62.94 -29.46
CA TRP A 98 -31.59 -62.45 -28.90
C TRP A 98 -32.52 -61.89 -29.99
N THR A 99 -31.98 -61.09 -30.90
CA THR A 99 -32.74 -60.51 -32.02
C THR A 99 -33.23 -61.59 -32.99
N GLU A 100 -32.39 -62.56 -33.33
CA GLU A 100 -32.76 -63.68 -34.20
C GLU A 100 -33.90 -64.51 -33.60
N LEU A 101 -33.83 -64.80 -32.30
CA LEU A 101 -34.84 -65.59 -31.60
C LEU A 101 -36.18 -64.84 -31.46
N VAL A 102 -36.15 -63.53 -31.25
CA VAL A 102 -37.36 -62.68 -31.26
C VAL A 102 -38.00 -62.66 -32.65
N GLN A 103 -37.20 -62.48 -33.72
CA GLN A 103 -37.71 -62.47 -35.10
C GLN A 103 -38.35 -63.79 -35.52
N LYS A 104 -37.82 -64.92 -35.04
CA LYS A 104 -38.38 -66.26 -35.28
C LYS A 104 -39.60 -66.57 -34.42
N GLY A 105 -39.98 -65.69 -33.49
CA GLY A 105 -41.10 -65.90 -32.55
C GLY A 105 -40.84 -67.05 -31.56
N LEU A 106 -39.57 -67.43 -31.37
CA LEU A 106 -39.16 -68.53 -30.48
C LEU A 106 -38.98 -68.06 -29.02
N LEU A 107 -38.94 -66.75 -28.80
CA LEU A 107 -38.91 -66.14 -27.48
C LEU A 107 -40.23 -65.43 -27.19
N ASP A 108 -40.87 -65.83 -26.10
CA ASP A 108 -41.98 -65.09 -25.49
C ASP A 108 -41.39 -63.98 -24.61
N THR A 109 -41.24 -62.78 -25.19
CA THR A 109 -40.71 -61.60 -24.51
C THR A 109 -41.56 -61.18 -23.30
N GLY A 110 -42.84 -61.59 -23.23
CA GLY A 110 -43.70 -61.37 -22.08
C GLY A 110 -43.48 -62.32 -20.90
N ARG A 111 -42.78 -63.46 -21.12
CA ARG A 111 -42.38 -64.41 -20.07
C ARG A 111 -40.97 -64.17 -19.53
N VAL A 112 -40.20 -63.31 -20.16
CA VAL A 112 -38.90 -62.88 -19.64
C VAL A 112 -39.17 -62.10 -18.36
N GLY A 113 -38.78 -62.66 -17.22
CA GLY A 113 -39.05 -62.07 -15.91
C GLY A 113 -38.40 -60.70 -15.74
N ALA A 114 -38.87 -59.96 -14.75
CA ALA A 114 -38.18 -58.76 -14.28
C ALA A 114 -36.96 -59.14 -13.43
N VAL A 115 -35.96 -58.27 -13.42
CA VAL A 115 -34.81 -58.41 -12.51
C VAL A 115 -35.31 -58.32 -11.06
N PRO A 116 -34.85 -59.18 -10.13
CA PRO A 116 -35.25 -59.09 -8.74
C PRO A 116 -34.88 -57.73 -8.15
N GLU A 117 -35.83 -57.12 -7.43
CA GLU A 117 -35.74 -55.78 -6.85
C GLU A 117 -34.46 -55.55 -6.02
N VAL A 118 -33.99 -56.58 -5.31
CA VAL A 118 -32.77 -56.55 -4.49
C VAL A 118 -31.52 -56.19 -5.32
N TYR A 119 -31.40 -56.66 -6.56
CA TYR A 119 -30.25 -56.34 -7.42
C TYR A 119 -30.31 -54.90 -7.92
N THR A 120 -31.50 -54.44 -8.31
CA THR A 120 -31.73 -53.07 -8.77
C THR A 120 -31.43 -52.08 -7.64
N GLU A 121 -31.83 -52.42 -6.42
CA GLU A 121 -31.58 -51.63 -5.23
C GLU A 121 -30.10 -51.60 -4.84
N ASN A 122 -29.39 -52.73 -4.85
CA ASN A 122 -27.95 -52.76 -4.61
C ASN A 122 -27.19 -51.89 -5.61
N ARG A 123 -27.52 -51.97 -6.91
CA ARG A 123 -26.90 -51.13 -7.96
C ARG A 123 -27.24 -49.64 -7.78
N ARG A 124 -28.42 -49.32 -7.23
CA ARG A 124 -28.79 -47.94 -6.86
C ARG A 124 -27.95 -47.46 -5.67
N LEU A 125 -27.81 -48.28 -4.64
CA LEU A 125 -27.02 -47.99 -3.45
C LEU A 125 -25.53 -47.85 -3.77
N GLU A 126 -24.95 -48.69 -4.62
CA GLU A 126 -23.56 -48.58 -5.07
C GLU A 126 -23.29 -47.25 -5.79
N ARG A 127 -24.21 -46.84 -6.68
CA ARG A 127 -24.12 -45.54 -7.36
C ARG A 127 -24.23 -44.39 -6.37
N ALA A 128 -25.18 -44.46 -5.44
CA ALA A 128 -25.35 -43.45 -4.40
C ALA A 128 -24.11 -43.35 -3.50
N LEU A 129 -23.52 -44.49 -3.10
CA LEU A 129 -22.30 -44.55 -2.31
C LEU A 129 -21.13 -43.92 -3.05
N LYS A 130 -20.93 -44.27 -4.33
CA LYS A 130 -19.86 -43.71 -5.17
C LYS A 130 -20.02 -42.19 -5.34
N ASN A 131 -21.25 -41.71 -5.52
CA ASN A 131 -21.52 -40.28 -5.61
C ASN A 131 -21.25 -39.56 -4.28
N ALA A 132 -21.74 -40.10 -3.16
CA ALA A 132 -21.50 -39.54 -1.84
C ALA A 132 -20.00 -39.52 -1.48
N GLN A 133 -19.25 -40.54 -1.89
CA GLN A 133 -17.79 -40.57 -1.71
C GLN A 133 -17.08 -39.49 -2.52
N ARG A 134 -17.51 -39.26 -3.77
CA ARG A 134 -16.98 -38.20 -4.64
C ARG A 134 -17.27 -36.82 -4.05
N GLU A 135 -18.51 -36.55 -3.68
CA GLU A 135 -18.91 -35.28 -3.05
C GLU A 135 -18.13 -35.02 -1.76
N ARG A 136 -17.96 -36.05 -0.92
CA ARG A 136 -17.14 -35.94 0.31
C ARG A 136 -15.71 -35.53 -0.01
N GLU A 137 -15.13 -36.09 -1.06
CA GLU A 137 -13.77 -35.76 -1.48
C GLU A 137 -13.66 -34.32 -1.98
N GLU A 138 -14.60 -33.91 -2.83
CA GLU A 138 -14.69 -32.52 -3.33
C GLU A 138 -14.82 -31.52 -2.16
N TYR A 139 -15.66 -31.79 -1.16
CA TYR A 139 -15.76 -30.95 0.04
C TYR A 139 -14.50 -30.96 0.89
N ARG A 140 -13.79 -32.09 0.96
CA ARG A 140 -12.52 -32.19 1.69
C ARG A 140 -11.44 -31.34 1.04
N GLU A 141 -11.32 -31.39 -0.28
CA GLU A 141 -10.39 -30.57 -1.06
C GLU A 141 -10.73 -29.08 -0.94
N ALA A 142 -12.00 -28.72 -1.13
CA ALA A 142 -12.47 -27.34 -0.98
C ALA A 142 -12.20 -26.79 0.43
N GLY A 143 -12.46 -27.59 1.48
CA GLY A 143 -12.17 -27.21 2.87
C GLY A 143 -10.67 -27.02 3.13
N SER A 144 -9.83 -27.87 2.55
CA SER A 144 -8.37 -27.76 2.68
C SER A 144 -7.85 -26.50 2.00
N SER A 145 -8.28 -26.22 0.76
CA SER A 145 -7.93 -25.01 0.02
C SER A 145 -8.39 -23.73 0.72
N ALA A 146 -9.61 -23.74 1.28
CA ALA A 146 -10.12 -22.61 2.07
C ALA A 146 -9.28 -22.39 3.34
N ALA A 147 -8.87 -23.46 4.03
CA ALA A 147 -8.03 -23.37 5.22
C ALA A 147 -6.64 -22.77 4.91
N GLU A 148 -6.03 -23.16 3.80
CA GLU A 148 -4.75 -22.59 3.32
C GLU A 148 -4.87 -21.10 3.00
N THR A 149 -5.92 -20.72 2.26
CA THR A 149 -6.21 -19.32 1.93
C THR A 149 -6.40 -18.49 3.19
N LEU A 150 -7.16 -19.00 4.16
CA LEU A 150 -7.41 -18.34 5.44
C LEU A 150 -6.10 -18.17 6.24
N GLN A 151 -5.20 -19.14 6.18
CA GLN A 151 -3.88 -19.02 6.82
C GLN A 151 -3.05 -17.91 6.17
N GLY A 152 -3.06 -17.79 4.85
CA GLY A 152 -2.41 -16.71 4.10
C GLY A 152 -2.93 -15.34 4.52
N VAL A 153 -4.25 -15.15 4.52
CA VAL A 153 -4.90 -13.89 4.92
C VAL A 153 -4.58 -13.52 6.38
N ARG A 154 -4.53 -14.50 7.28
CA ARG A 154 -4.15 -14.26 8.68
C ARG A 154 -2.71 -13.76 8.81
N LYS A 155 -1.77 -14.38 8.09
CA LYS A 155 -0.36 -13.95 8.08
C LYS A 155 -0.21 -12.52 7.56
N GLU A 156 -0.89 -12.18 6.46
CA GLU A 156 -0.85 -10.84 5.87
C GLU A 156 -1.44 -9.79 6.82
N ARG A 157 -2.61 -10.07 7.40
CA ARG A 157 -3.22 -9.22 8.44
C ARG A 157 -2.25 -8.97 9.61
N ASP A 158 -1.55 -10.00 10.06
CA ASP A 158 -0.63 -9.90 11.20
C ASP A 158 0.64 -9.12 10.83
N LEU A 159 1.12 -9.24 9.59
CA LEU A 159 2.20 -8.42 9.03
C LEU A 159 1.80 -6.94 9.00
N HIS A 160 0.63 -6.63 8.43
CA HIS A 160 0.11 -5.25 8.39
C HIS A 160 -0.04 -4.65 9.79
N ARG A 161 -0.58 -5.42 10.75
CA ARG A 161 -0.69 -4.99 12.14
C ARG A 161 0.67 -4.67 12.75
N LEU A 162 1.69 -5.50 12.49
CA LEU A 162 3.05 -5.27 12.99
C LEU A 162 3.69 -4.04 12.33
N GLN A 163 3.57 -3.90 11.01
CA GLN A 163 4.10 -2.76 10.26
C GLN A 163 3.47 -1.45 10.72
N HIS A 164 2.14 -1.41 10.84
CA HIS A 164 1.43 -0.24 11.33
C HIS A 164 1.91 0.19 12.72
N LYS A 165 2.08 -0.77 13.65
CA LYS A 165 2.65 -0.48 14.99
C LYS A 165 4.04 0.15 14.91
N ARG A 166 4.92 -0.37 14.04
CA ARG A 166 6.28 0.18 13.86
C ARG A 166 6.23 1.61 13.30
N VAL A 167 5.39 1.85 12.29
CA VAL A 167 5.22 3.19 11.69
C VAL A 167 4.68 4.19 12.71
N VAL A 168 3.72 3.80 13.55
CA VAL A 168 3.19 4.67 14.61
C VAL A 168 4.23 5.00 15.67
N GLN A 169 5.06 4.04 16.07
CA GLN A 169 6.18 4.27 16.99
C GLN A 169 7.19 5.26 16.40
N GLU A 170 7.58 5.06 15.15
CA GLU A 170 8.54 5.93 14.47
C GLU A 170 7.98 7.34 14.26
N LYS A 171 6.71 7.46 13.85
CA LYS A 171 5.99 8.73 13.78
C LYS A 171 6.06 9.47 15.13
N SER A 172 5.81 8.76 16.22
CA SER A 172 5.84 9.34 17.57
C SER A 172 7.25 9.83 17.96
N ARG A 173 8.30 9.06 17.60
CA ARG A 173 9.70 9.47 17.80
C ARG A 173 10.03 10.75 17.04
N LEU A 174 9.70 10.80 15.75
CA LEU A 174 9.96 11.95 14.89
C LEU A 174 9.20 13.20 15.32
N ILE A 175 7.95 13.05 15.79
CA ILE A 175 7.19 14.16 16.39
C ILE A 175 7.93 14.74 17.60
N GLY A 176 8.51 13.88 18.45
CA GLY A 176 9.31 14.32 19.59
C GLY A 176 10.55 15.12 19.17
N GLU A 177 11.30 14.61 18.19
CA GLU A 177 12.48 15.30 17.65
C GLU A 177 12.14 16.63 17.00
N MET A 178 11.05 16.69 16.23
CA MET A 178 10.56 17.92 15.62
C MET A 178 10.19 18.96 16.69
N LYS A 179 9.53 18.57 17.77
CA LYS A 179 9.21 19.47 18.90
C LYS A 179 10.47 20.00 19.58
N LYS A 180 11.49 19.15 19.77
CA LYS A 180 12.78 19.56 20.35
C LYS A 180 13.50 20.56 19.45
N LEU A 181 13.58 20.30 18.14
CA LEU A 181 14.18 21.22 17.17
C LEU A 181 13.45 22.56 17.13
N LYS A 182 12.11 22.54 17.15
CA LYS A 182 11.30 23.76 17.22
C LYS A 182 11.61 24.57 18.48
N GLY A 183 11.76 23.91 19.63
CA GLY A 183 12.21 24.55 20.87
C GLY A 183 13.56 25.25 20.71
N GLN A 184 14.56 24.56 20.15
CA GLN A 184 15.88 25.15 19.90
C GLN A 184 15.83 26.35 18.95
N CYS A 185 15.03 26.27 17.88
CA CYS A 185 14.85 27.40 16.97
C CYS A 185 14.24 28.62 17.68
N ASN A 186 13.25 28.41 18.55
CA ASN A 186 12.66 29.49 19.35
C ASN A 186 13.69 30.11 20.31
N ASP A 187 14.59 29.32 20.88
CA ASP A 187 15.66 29.80 21.77
C ASP A 187 16.73 30.62 21.01
N TYR A 188 17.07 30.22 19.78
CA TYR A 188 18.04 30.94 18.95
C TYR A 188 17.50 32.22 18.33
N GLU A 189 16.19 32.30 18.09
CA GLU A 189 15.54 33.47 17.52
C GLU A 189 15.84 34.80 18.26
N PRO A 190 15.70 34.91 19.59
CA PRO A 190 16.06 36.13 20.32
C PRO A 190 17.56 36.44 20.26
N GLU A 191 18.43 35.43 20.27
CA GLU A 191 19.88 35.63 20.21
C GLU A 191 20.32 36.20 18.86
N VAL A 192 19.70 35.73 17.77
CA VAL A 192 19.91 36.29 16.42
C VAL A 192 19.39 37.73 16.34
N LYS A 193 18.19 38.01 16.90
CA LYS A 193 17.63 39.38 16.96
C LYS A 193 18.57 40.33 17.69
N ARG A 194 19.06 39.93 18.86
CA ARG A 194 20.01 40.69 19.68
C ARG A 194 21.31 41.00 18.95
N MET A 195 21.88 40.02 18.24
CA MET A 195 23.10 40.23 17.46
C MET A 195 22.87 41.21 16.29
N ASN A 196 21.71 41.13 15.64
CA ASN A 196 21.32 42.03 14.56
C ASN A 196 21.18 43.48 15.03
N GLU A 197 20.57 43.69 16.21
CA GLU A 197 20.47 45.00 16.85
C GLU A 197 21.85 45.60 17.14
N LYS A 198 22.76 44.79 17.70
CA LYS A 198 24.15 45.20 17.95
C LYS A 198 24.86 45.60 16.65
N TYR A 199 24.73 44.80 15.61
CA TYR A 199 25.31 45.11 14.31
C TYR A 199 24.78 46.44 13.75
N LYS A 200 23.47 46.67 13.82
CA LYS A 200 22.85 47.95 13.40
C LYS A 200 23.36 49.13 14.23
N ALA A 201 23.56 48.96 15.53
CA ALA A 201 24.09 50.02 16.40
C ALA A 201 25.54 50.38 16.03
N VAL A 202 26.41 49.38 15.86
CA VAL A 202 27.81 49.58 15.42
C VAL A 202 27.87 50.24 14.06
N LEU A 203 26.99 49.85 13.12
CA LEU A 203 26.92 50.45 11.80
C LEU A 203 26.56 51.95 11.88
N LYS A 204 25.57 52.31 12.70
CA LYS A 204 25.19 53.72 12.94
C LYS A 204 26.34 54.53 13.54
N GLN A 205 27.01 54.01 14.58
CA GLN A 205 28.16 54.68 15.20
C GLN A 205 29.32 54.85 14.21
N THR A 206 29.64 53.83 13.42
CA THR A 206 30.70 53.88 12.40
C THR A 206 30.40 54.97 11.36
N MET A 207 29.14 55.12 10.97
CA MET A 207 28.70 56.18 10.06
C MET A 207 28.86 57.58 10.70
N GLN A 208 28.47 57.74 11.96
CA GLN A 208 28.66 59.01 12.70
C GLN A 208 30.14 59.39 12.80
N VAL A 209 31.00 58.45 13.20
CA VAL A 209 32.45 58.67 13.29
C VAL A 209 33.05 59.03 11.93
N SER A 210 32.60 58.39 10.86
CA SER A 210 33.06 58.73 9.51
C SER A 210 32.70 60.16 9.11
N LEU A 211 31.48 60.61 9.42
CA LEU A 211 31.03 61.99 9.16
C LEU A 211 31.78 63.02 10.02
N GLU A 212 32.06 62.71 11.29
CA GLU A 212 32.88 63.59 12.14
C GLU A 212 34.31 63.73 11.62
N ARG A 213 34.93 62.62 11.18
CA ARG A 213 36.24 62.65 10.54
C ARG A 213 36.24 63.48 9.25
N GLU A 214 35.16 63.43 8.48
CA GLU A 214 35.00 64.22 7.26
C GLU A 214 34.84 65.72 7.56
N LYS A 215 34.03 66.09 8.57
CA LYS A 215 33.91 67.47 9.05
C LYS A 215 35.23 68.06 9.55
N LEU A 216 35.99 67.28 10.32
CA LEU A 216 37.32 67.69 10.79
C LEU A 216 38.30 67.83 9.61
N ARG A 217 38.19 66.98 8.59
CA ARG A 217 39.00 67.06 7.37
C ARG A 217 38.65 68.27 6.51
N SER A 218 37.37 68.61 6.36
CA SER A 218 36.96 69.83 5.66
C SER A 218 37.39 71.09 6.41
N ALA A 219 37.28 71.10 7.74
CA ALA A 219 37.78 72.21 8.57
C ALA A 219 39.31 72.42 8.49
N GLN A 220 40.09 71.36 8.26
CA GLN A 220 41.53 71.45 7.98
C GLN A 220 41.86 71.94 6.56
N HIS A 221 40.94 71.82 5.61
CA HIS A 221 41.11 72.32 4.24
C HIS A 221 40.77 73.82 4.12
N ASP A 222 40.05 74.39 5.09
CA ASP A 222 39.68 75.80 5.17
C ASP A 222 40.66 76.66 6.01
N THR A 223 41.69 76.06 6.64
CA THR A 223 42.79 76.82 7.25
C THR A 223 43.83 77.24 6.20
N PRO A 224 44.14 78.55 6.06
CA PRO A 224 45.20 79.01 5.16
C PRO A 224 46.55 78.45 5.60
N ASN A 225 47.25 77.85 4.65
CA ASN A 225 48.65 77.45 4.74
C ASN A 225 49.53 78.64 5.19
N CYS A 226 49.98 78.65 6.44
CA CYS A 226 51.23 79.30 6.83
C CYS A 226 52.24 78.20 7.16
N GLY A 227 53.21 78.05 6.27
CA GLY A 227 54.20 76.99 6.34
C GLY A 227 55.11 77.09 7.56
N LEU A 228 55.73 75.96 7.88
CA LEU A 228 57.12 75.82 8.34
C LEU A 228 57.46 74.30 8.38
N LYS A 229 58.55 73.91 7.70
CA LYS A 229 59.34 72.70 7.97
C LYS A 229 60.54 73.10 8.85
N PRO A 230 61.41 72.19 9.35
CA PRO A 230 61.40 70.71 9.38
C PRO A 230 61.74 70.13 10.78
N GLY A 231 61.63 68.80 10.96
CA GLY A 231 62.20 68.11 12.13
C GLY A 231 62.16 66.59 12.01
N HIS A 232 63.33 65.98 11.86
CA HIS A 232 63.55 64.53 11.90
C HIS A 232 63.19 63.93 13.28
N ALA A 233 62.45 62.82 13.31
CA ALA A 233 62.59 61.80 14.35
C ALA A 233 62.18 60.42 13.81
N ASN A 234 63.16 59.53 13.80
CA ASN A 234 63.05 58.09 13.59
C ASN A 234 62.43 57.45 14.84
N VAL A 235 61.31 56.73 14.72
CA VAL A 235 60.91 55.69 15.68
C VAL A 235 60.37 54.49 14.92
N SER A 236 61.13 53.41 15.06
CA SER A 236 60.84 52.02 14.70
C SER A 236 59.76 51.39 15.60
N SER A 237 59.27 50.21 15.21
CA SER A 237 58.25 49.34 15.86
C SER A 237 56.79 49.76 15.66
N ARG A 238 55.84 48.88 15.31
CA ARG A 238 55.84 47.41 15.28
C ARG A 238 54.65 46.97 14.42
N ILE A 239 54.91 46.20 13.37
CA ILE A 239 53.87 45.45 12.65
C ILE A 239 53.41 44.33 13.58
N GLY A 240 52.24 44.51 14.21
CA GLY A 240 51.56 43.45 14.93
C GLY A 240 50.93 42.47 13.93
N LYS A 241 51.67 41.41 13.60
CA LYS A 241 51.10 40.18 13.05
C LYS A 241 50.19 39.58 14.13
N CYS A 242 48.88 39.59 13.92
CA CYS A 242 48.00 38.68 14.63
C CYS A 242 48.09 37.31 13.96
N CYS A 243 48.78 36.38 14.61
CA CYS A 243 48.74 34.97 14.29
C CYS A 243 47.31 34.44 14.46
N LEU A 244 46.73 33.96 13.37
CA LEU A 244 45.72 32.91 13.41
C LEU A 244 46.46 31.61 13.73
N SER A 245 46.53 31.26 15.02
CA SER A 245 46.81 29.90 15.46
C SER A 245 45.49 29.24 15.83
N ALA A 246 45.24 28.13 15.16
CA ALA A 246 44.16 27.20 15.41
C ALA A 246 44.25 26.57 16.80
N GLU A 247 43.12 26.24 17.41
CA GLU A 247 43.00 25.08 18.30
C GLU A 247 41.55 24.62 18.44
N ARG A 248 41.34 23.39 17.92
CA ARG A 248 40.33 22.34 18.22
C ARG A 248 38.84 22.61 18.08
#